data_AF-A0A2N3EKM7-F1
#
_entry.id   AF-A0A2N3EKM7-F1
#
_cell.length_a   1.000
_cell.length_b   1.000
_cell.length_c   1.000
_cell.angle_alpha   90.00
_cell.angle_beta   90.00
_cell.angle_gamma   90.00
#
_symmetry.space_group_name_H-M   'P 1'
#
loop_
_entity.id
_entity.type
_entity.pdbx_description
1 polymer ?
#
loop_
_entity_poly.entity_id
_entity_poly.type
_entity_poly.pdbx_seq_one_letter_code
_entity_poly.pdbx_strand_id
1 'polypeptide(L)'
;MKQAVKFTFDTHFGDTGADLDRARSEGYAAGFAAGEAEATARADEEVASAMRQLASSATNLLTALDAQMASTKRDATSLALEVARKLAPALIATRPQGEIEAVLRDCLTHLNREPHILLRVSSSLIERLKDTVDRMAMERGLSGRIILLGETSMSEGDCVVEWADGGVIRNGVEIEQEIAEIVARYIETISGPEKDADTLAMPEARDAARE
;
A
#
# COMPACT_ATOMS: atom_id res chain seq x y z
N MET A 1 78.58 73.03 -14.91
CA MET A 1 79.45 72.35 -13.93
C MET A 1 78.56 71.78 -12.82
N LYS A 2 78.73 70.50 -12.48
CA LYS A 2 77.92 69.75 -11.52
C LYS A 2 78.05 70.33 -10.12
N GLN A 3 76.94 70.57 -9.42
CA GLN A 3 76.94 70.71 -7.96
C GLN A 3 76.27 69.47 -7.38
N ALA A 4 77.05 68.71 -6.63
CA ALA A 4 76.60 67.48 -6.00
C ALA A 4 75.53 67.80 -4.95
N VAL A 5 74.34 67.24 -5.12
CA VAL A 5 73.29 67.25 -4.09
C VAL A 5 73.79 66.33 -2.98
N LYS A 6 74.15 66.93 -1.85
CA LYS A 6 74.58 66.21 -0.64
C LYS A 6 73.36 65.46 -0.12
N PHE A 7 73.29 64.15 -0.36
CA PHE A 7 72.41 63.26 0.38
C PHE A 7 72.88 63.25 1.83
N THR A 8 72.33 64.15 2.63
CA THR A 8 72.34 63.99 4.07
C THR A 8 71.51 62.74 4.37
N PHE A 9 72.16 61.78 5.03
CA PHE A 9 71.58 60.53 5.53
C PHE A 9 70.61 60.81 6.71
N ASP A 10 69.73 61.80 6.50
CA ASP A 10 68.86 62.40 7.50
C ASP A 10 67.40 62.46 7.00
N THR A 11 67.10 61.72 5.92
CA THR A 11 65.76 61.13 5.80
C THR A 11 65.62 60.16 6.95
N HIS A 12 64.91 60.58 7.98
CA HIS A 12 64.58 59.81 9.16
C HIS A 12 64.26 58.36 8.78
N PHE A 13 65.10 57.42 9.21
CA PHE A 13 64.65 56.06 9.52
C PHE A 13 63.80 56.15 10.79
N GLY A 14 62.69 56.87 10.71
CA GLY A 14 61.75 57.07 11.78
C GLY A 14 60.98 55.78 11.99
N ASP A 15 61.28 55.13 13.11
CA ASP A 15 60.42 54.18 13.81
C ASP A 15 60.13 52.82 13.15
N THR A 16 61.17 52.12 12.68
CA THR A 16 61.08 50.71 12.29
C THR A 16 60.57 49.79 13.40
N GLY A 17 60.71 50.18 14.68
CA GLY A 17 60.19 49.43 15.83
C GLY A 17 58.67 49.55 15.97
N ALA A 18 58.13 50.77 15.98
CA ALA A 18 56.68 50.95 16.03
C ALA A 18 55.98 50.47 14.75
N ASP A 19 56.64 50.55 13.59
CA ASP A 19 56.10 49.96 12.36
C ASP A 19 56.00 48.43 12.42
N LEU A 20 56.98 47.75 13.03
CA LEU A 20 56.95 46.30 13.25
C LEU A 20 55.90 45.90 14.30
N ASP A 21 55.77 46.65 15.39
CA ASP A 21 54.76 46.38 16.42
C ASP A 21 53.34 46.66 15.91
N ARG A 22 53.17 47.71 15.11
CA ARG A 22 51.91 47.98 14.40
C ARG A 22 51.57 46.84 13.45
N ALA A 23 52.49 46.43 12.58
CA ALA A 23 52.28 45.31 11.65
C ALA A 23 51.98 43.99 12.39
N ARG A 24 52.61 43.74 13.54
CA ARG A 24 52.32 42.57 14.39
C ARG A 24 50.92 42.65 15.00
N SER A 25 50.51 43.81 15.51
CA SER A 25 49.19 44.01 16.10
C SER A 25 48.07 43.88 15.05
N GLU A 26 48.27 44.42 13.86
CA GLU A 26 47.36 44.33 12.72
C GLU A 26 47.26 42.89 12.23
N GLY A 27 48.39 42.19 12.09
CA GLY A 27 48.43 40.77 11.73
C GLY A 27 47.75 39.88 12.77
N TYR A 28 47.92 40.17 14.07
CA TYR A 28 47.23 39.45 15.15
C TYR A 28 45.72 39.69 15.12
N ALA A 29 45.28 40.94 14.98
CA ALA A 29 43.86 41.28 14.91
C ALA A 29 43.19 40.67 13.67
N ALA A 30 43.86 40.74 12.50
CA ALA A 30 43.38 40.13 11.27
C ALA A 30 43.33 38.60 11.37
N GLY A 31 44.35 37.97 11.97
CA GLY A 31 44.38 36.54 12.20
C GLY A 31 43.32 36.06 13.19
N PHE A 32 43.05 36.83 14.25
CA PHE A 32 42.00 36.54 15.22
C PHE A 32 40.62 36.64 14.57
N ALA A 33 40.34 37.72 13.83
CA ALA A 33 39.07 37.88 13.12
C ALA A 33 38.87 36.81 12.04
N ALA A 34 39.92 36.44 11.31
CA ALA A 34 39.88 35.35 10.34
C ALA A 34 39.61 34.00 11.01
N GLY A 35 40.25 33.72 12.15
CA GLY A 35 40.02 32.50 12.92
C GLY A 35 38.61 32.41 13.52
N GLU A 36 38.07 33.52 14.00
CA GLU A 36 36.68 33.60 14.48
C GLU A 36 35.69 33.32 13.34
N ALA A 37 35.88 33.99 12.19
CA ALA A 37 35.05 33.77 11.00
C ALA A 37 35.13 32.32 10.49
N GLU A 38 36.32 31.73 10.45
CA GLU A 38 36.51 30.34 10.06
C GLU A 38 35.86 29.37 11.05
N ALA A 39 35.99 29.61 12.36
CA ALA A 39 35.35 28.79 13.39
C ALA A 39 33.81 28.84 13.27
N THR A 40 33.23 30.02 13.04
CA THR A 40 31.79 30.15 12.81
C THR A 40 31.35 29.44 11.53
N ALA A 41 32.11 29.58 10.44
CA ALA A 41 31.79 28.92 9.17
C ALA A 41 31.82 27.39 9.30
N ARG A 42 32.82 26.83 9.98
CA ARG A 42 32.89 25.38 10.24
C ARG A 42 31.73 24.90 11.12
N ALA A 43 31.37 25.66 12.17
CA ALA A 43 30.22 25.31 13.01
C ALA A 43 28.90 25.30 12.21
N ASP A 44 28.70 26.32 11.36
CA ASP A 44 27.53 26.40 10.47
C ASP A 44 27.50 25.24 9.47
N GLU A 45 28.65 24.85 8.90
CA GLU A 45 28.78 23.70 8.00
C GLU A 45 28.47 22.37 8.69
N GLU A 46 28.96 22.17 9.92
CA GLU A 46 28.68 21.00 10.74
C GLU A 46 27.18 20.88 11.07
N VAL A 47 26.56 21.99 11.48
CA VAL A 47 25.12 22.05 11.74
C VAL A 47 24.33 21.77 10.46
N ALA A 48 24.70 22.39 9.34
CA ALA A 48 24.05 22.15 8.05
C ALA A 48 24.19 20.68 7.60
N SER A 49 25.35 20.06 7.82
CA SER A 49 25.59 18.64 7.56
C SER A 49 24.68 17.74 8.41
N ALA A 50 24.62 17.98 9.71
CA ALA A 50 23.76 17.25 10.63
C ALA A 50 22.27 17.38 10.25
N MET A 51 21.83 18.58 9.85
CA MET A 51 20.45 18.80 9.40
C MET A 51 20.14 18.07 8.09
N ARG A 52 21.07 18.04 7.13
CA ARG A 52 20.92 17.24 5.90
C ARG A 52 20.82 15.75 6.20
N GLN A 53 21.65 15.23 7.12
CA GLN A 53 21.60 13.83 7.53
C GLN A 53 20.29 13.48 8.22
N LEU A 54 19.79 14.38 9.09
CA LEU A 54 18.49 14.21 9.74
C LEU A 54 17.34 14.21 8.72
N ALA A 55 17.33 15.15 7.77
CA ALA A 55 16.31 15.22 6.73
C ALA A 55 16.30 13.95 5.85
N SER A 56 17.48 13.43 5.49
CA SER A 56 17.62 12.17 4.75
C SER A 56 17.10 10.99 5.58
N SER A 57 17.47 10.91 6.87
CA SER A 57 17.01 9.84 7.76
C SER A 57 15.50 9.86 7.95
N ALA A 58 14.90 11.05 8.09
CA ALA A 58 13.46 11.22 8.21
C ALA A 58 12.73 10.78 6.93
N THR A 59 13.28 11.10 5.75
CA THR A 59 12.73 10.66 4.46
C THR A 59 12.77 9.14 4.34
N ASN A 60 13.91 8.53 4.68
CA ASN A 60 14.08 7.09 4.63
C ASN A 60 13.13 6.36 5.59
N LEU A 61 12.94 6.90 6.81
CA LEU A 61 12.01 6.34 7.78
C LEU A 61 10.57 6.41 7.27
N LEU A 62 10.17 7.54 6.67
CA LEU A 62 8.82 7.68 6.11
C LEU A 62 8.58 6.68 4.98
N THR A 63 9.54 6.53 4.06
CA THR A 63 9.46 5.51 2.99
C THR A 63 9.40 4.09 3.54
N ALA A 64 10.19 3.77 4.58
CA ALA A 64 10.15 2.47 5.23
C ALA A 64 8.79 2.21 5.90
N LEU A 65 8.22 3.22 6.56
CA LEU A 65 6.90 3.13 7.18
C LEU A 65 5.80 2.89 6.14
N ASP A 66 5.81 3.63 5.03
CA ASP A 66 4.86 3.45 3.93
C ASP A 66 4.93 2.02 3.36
N ALA A 67 6.15 1.49 3.16
CA ALA A 67 6.36 0.12 2.70
C ALA A 67 5.86 -0.93 3.71
N GLN A 68 6.10 -0.74 5.01
CA GLN A 68 5.59 -1.62 6.06
C GLN A 68 4.06 -1.57 6.17
N MET A 69 3.46 -0.40 6.03
CA MET A 69 2.00 -0.24 6.00
C MET A 69 1.39 -0.95 4.79
N ALA A 70 2.01 -0.83 3.61
CA ALA A 70 1.60 -1.55 2.41
C ALA A 70 1.69 -3.08 2.59
N SER A 71 2.80 -3.58 3.17
CA SER A 71 2.96 -5.00 3.47
C SER A 71 1.91 -5.52 4.44
N THR A 72 1.71 -4.83 5.56
CA THR A 72 0.71 -5.23 6.56
C THR A 72 -0.69 -5.29 5.96
N LYS A 73 -1.05 -4.31 5.11
CA LYS A 73 -2.34 -4.31 4.41
C LYS A 73 -2.47 -5.47 3.43
N ARG A 74 -1.40 -5.79 2.68
CA ARG A 74 -1.35 -6.96 1.79
C ARG A 74 -1.60 -8.23 2.59
N ASP A 75 -0.80 -8.47 3.63
CA ASP A 75 -0.87 -9.70 4.43
C ASP A 75 -2.24 -9.88 5.08
N ALA A 76 -2.79 -8.80 5.64
CA ALA A 76 -4.13 -8.80 6.23
C ALA A 76 -5.22 -9.11 5.19
N THR A 77 -5.11 -8.54 3.99
CA THR A 77 -6.07 -8.77 2.90
C THR A 77 -5.99 -10.21 2.39
N SER A 78 -4.78 -10.74 2.17
CA SER A 78 -4.56 -12.13 1.77
C SER A 78 -5.11 -13.11 2.82
N LEU A 79 -4.83 -12.87 4.11
CA LEU A 79 -5.36 -13.68 5.19
C LEU A 79 -6.90 -13.66 5.22
N ALA A 80 -7.52 -12.48 5.04
CA ALA A 80 -8.97 -12.36 5.00
C ALA A 80 -9.58 -13.16 3.83
N LEU A 81 -8.95 -13.13 2.64
CA LEU A 81 -9.38 -13.93 1.49
C LEU A 81 -9.29 -15.43 1.77
N GLU A 82 -8.19 -15.90 2.36
CA GLU A 82 -8.02 -17.33 2.72
C GLU A 82 -9.04 -17.79 3.76
N VAL A 83 -9.32 -16.95 4.76
CA VAL A 83 -10.39 -17.23 5.74
C VAL A 83 -11.74 -17.32 5.05
N ALA A 84 -12.06 -16.39 4.14
CA ALA A 84 -13.32 -16.41 3.39
C ALA A 84 -13.44 -17.66 2.50
N ARG A 85 -12.38 -18.03 1.77
CA ARG A 85 -12.32 -19.26 0.94
C ARG A 85 -12.58 -20.53 1.74
N LYS A 86 -12.18 -20.57 3.01
CA LYS A 86 -12.41 -21.71 3.89
C LYS A 86 -13.80 -21.71 4.53
N LEU A 87 -14.26 -20.55 4.99
CA LEU A 87 -15.52 -20.44 5.74
C LEU A 87 -16.75 -20.41 4.83
N ALA A 88 -16.70 -19.72 3.69
CA ALA A 88 -17.87 -19.55 2.84
C ALA A 88 -18.44 -20.89 2.32
N PRO A 89 -17.64 -21.82 1.75
CA PRO A 89 -18.17 -23.11 1.32
C PRO A 89 -18.71 -23.94 2.48
N ALA A 90 -18.05 -23.89 3.65
CA ALA A 90 -18.50 -24.60 4.85
C ALA A 90 -19.85 -24.08 5.35
N LEU A 91 -20.04 -22.75 5.35
CA LEU A 91 -21.29 -22.12 5.76
C LEU A 91 -22.41 -22.41 4.76
N ILE A 92 -22.14 -22.30 3.46
CA ILE A 92 -23.11 -22.64 2.40
C ILE A 92 -23.55 -24.09 2.53
N ALA A 93 -22.63 -25.02 2.79
CA ALA A 93 -22.94 -26.44 2.98
C ALA A 93 -23.87 -26.72 4.18
N THR A 94 -23.90 -25.85 5.20
CA THR A 94 -24.85 -26.01 6.33
C THR A 94 -26.29 -25.68 5.96
N ARG A 95 -26.49 -24.76 5.00
CA ARG A 95 -27.83 -24.29 4.58
C ARG A 95 -27.82 -23.83 3.11
N PRO A 96 -27.64 -24.75 2.15
CA PRO A 96 -27.48 -24.40 0.75
C PRO A 96 -28.73 -23.70 0.16
N GLN A 97 -29.93 -24.04 0.66
CA GLN A 97 -31.17 -23.41 0.23
C GLN A 97 -31.23 -21.90 0.53
N GLY A 98 -30.53 -21.42 1.56
CA GLY A 98 -30.59 -20.00 1.94
C GLY A 98 -30.05 -19.08 0.84
N GLU A 99 -28.98 -19.52 0.18
CA GLU A 99 -28.35 -18.80 -0.93
C GLU A 99 -29.26 -18.75 -2.17
N ILE A 100 -29.89 -19.88 -2.49
CA ILE A 100 -30.83 -20.01 -3.60
C ILE A 100 -32.08 -19.16 -3.36
N GLU A 101 -32.61 -19.20 -2.13
CA GLU A 101 -33.74 -18.36 -1.71
C GLU A 101 -33.41 -16.87 -1.84
N ALA A 102 -32.19 -16.45 -1.53
CA ALA A 102 -31.76 -15.07 -1.67
C ALA A 102 -31.74 -14.62 -3.14
N VAL A 103 -31.13 -15.42 -4.03
CA VAL A 103 -31.10 -15.13 -5.49
C VAL A 103 -32.51 -15.09 -6.06
N LEU A 104 -33.33 -16.09 -5.74
CA LEU A 104 -34.71 -16.12 -6.21
C LEU A 104 -35.50 -14.92 -5.70
N ARG A 105 -35.35 -14.54 -4.43
CA ARG A 105 -36.06 -13.40 -3.84
C ARG A 105 -35.73 -12.11 -4.57
N ASP A 106 -34.47 -11.90 -4.90
CA ASP A 106 -34.00 -10.72 -5.63
C ASP A 106 -34.52 -10.72 -7.07
N CYS A 107 -34.42 -11.84 -7.79
CA CYS A 107 -34.97 -12.00 -9.14
C CYS A 107 -36.48 -11.67 -9.17
N LEU A 108 -37.25 -12.24 -8.24
CA LEU A 108 -38.70 -12.02 -8.19
C LEU A 108 -39.11 -10.57 -7.85
N THR A 109 -38.19 -9.69 -7.42
CA THR A 109 -38.51 -8.25 -7.31
C THR A 109 -38.72 -7.58 -8.66
N HIS A 110 -38.10 -8.10 -9.72
CA HIS A 110 -38.11 -7.50 -11.05
C HIS A 110 -39.00 -8.26 -12.06
N LEU A 111 -39.38 -9.51 -11.76
CA LEU A 111 -40.01 -10.43 -12.72
C LEU A 111 -41.55 -10.56 -12.62
N ASN A 112 -42.26 -9.57 -12.06
CA ASN A 112 -43.71 -9.66 -11.80
C ASN A 112 -44.59 -9.90 -13.06
N ARG A 113 -44.06 -9.61 -14.26
CA ARG A 113 -44.77 -9.77 -15.54
C ARG A 113 -44.43 -11.06 -16.27
N GLU A 114 -43.46 -11.80 -15.78
CA GLU A 114 -42.95 -12.96 -16.48
C GLU A 114 -43.95 -14.14 -16.39
N PRO A 115 -44.27 -14.79 -17.53
CA PRO A 115 -45.21 -15.90 -17.54
C PRO A 115 -44.64 -17.18 -16.94
N HIS A 116 -43.34 -17.45 -17.17
CA HIS A 116 -42.65 -18.66 -16.72
C HIS A 116 -41.23 -18.34 -16.25
N ILE A 117 -40.90 -18.80 -15.04
CA ILE A 117 -39.57 -18.69 -14.44
C ILE A 117 -39.07 -20.10 -14.20
N LEU A 118 -37.90 -20.44 -14.72
CA LEU A 118 -37.26 -21.73 -14.47
C LEU A 118 -36.21 -21.55 -13.38
N LEU A 119 -36.29 -22.36 -12.32
CA LEU A 119 -35.29 -22.44 -11.27
C LEU A 119 -34.61 -23.81 -11.36
N ARG A 120 -33.34 -23.83 -11.76
CA ARG A 120 -32.50 -25.02 -11.84
C ARG A 120 -31.60 -25.09 -10.61
N VAL A 121 -31.62 -26.22 -9.92
CA VAL A 121 -30.88 -26.43 -8.66
C VAL A 121 -30.37 -27.87 -8.59
N SER A 122 -29.52 -28.17 -7.61
CA SER A 122 -29.13 -29.55 -7.33
C SER A 122 -30.35 -30.44 -7.06
N SER A 123 -30.38 -31.64 -7.63
CA SER A 123 -31.49 -32.59 -7.46
C SER A 123 -31.74 -32.97 -5.99
N SER A 124 -30.72 -32.91 -5.13
CA SER A 124 -30.82 -33.15 -3.69
C SER A 124 -31.58 -32.06 -2.91
N LEU A 125 -31.82 -30.90 -3.52
CA LEU A 125 -32.45 -29.74 -2.88
C LEU A 125 -33.91 -29.53 -3.29
N ILE A 126 -34.40 -30.28 -4.29
CA ILE A 126 -35.75 -30.11 -4.84
C ILE A 126 -36.83 -30.21 -3.76
N GLU A 127 -36.80 -31.28 -2.97
CA GLU A 127 -37.80 -31.51 -1.91
C GLU A 127 -37.74 -30.43 -0.84
N ARG A 128 -36.54 -29.95 -0.49
CA ARG A 128 -36.33 -28.89 0.51
C ARG A 128 -36.76 -27.51 0.03
N LEU A 129 -36.68 -27.24 -1.27
CA LEU A 129 -36.98 -25.94 -1.86
C LEU A 129 -38.44 -25.78 -2.28
N LYS A 130 -39.13 -26.87 -2.61
CA LYS A 130 -40.49 -26.84 -3.17
C LYS A 130 -41.45 -25.95 -2.39
N ASP A 131 -41.63 -26.22 -1.10
CA ASP A 131 -42.57 -25.45 -0.26
C ASP A 131 -42.18 -23.97 -0.13
N THR A 132 -40.87 -23.69 -0.07
CA THR A 132 -40.36 -22.33 0.03
C THR A 132 -40.56 -21.56 -1.29
N VAL A 133 -40.28 -22.20 -2.43
CA VAL A 133 -40.47 -21.63 -3.76
C VAL A 133 -41.96 -21.35 -4.02
N ASP A 134 -42.84 -22.29 -3.69
CA ASP A 134 -44.28 -22.13 -3.84
C ASP A 134 -44.81 -20.96 -2.99
N ARG A 135 -44.34 -20.85 -1.74
CA ARG A 135 -44.66 -19.71 -0.87
C ARG A 135 -44.17 -18.38 -1.46
N MET A 136 -42.91 -18.32 -1.92
CA MET A 136 -42.34 -17.10 -2.51
C MET A 136 -43.07 -16.68 -3.80
N ALA A 137 -43.51 -17.65 -4.60
CA ALA A 137 -44.34 -17.41 -5.78
C ALA A 137 -45.71 -16.86 -5.40
N MET A 138 -46.36 -17.44 -4.38
CA MET A 138 -47.68 -17.03 -3.90
C MET A 138 -47.66 -15.60 -3.35
N GLU A 139 -46.67 -15.24 -2.55
CA GLU A 139 -46.49 -13.89 -1.96
C GLU A 139 -46.40 -12.78 -3.03
N ARG A 140 -46.03 -13.12 -4.27
CA ARG A 140 -45.86 -12.17 -5.38
C ARG A 140 -46.87 -12.34 -6.51
N GLY A 141 -47.90 -13.17 -6.34
CA GLY A 141 -48.91 -13.42 -7.36
C GLY A 141 -48.37 -14.20 -8.59
N LEU A 142 -47.25 -14.91 -8.42
CA LEU A 142 -46.59 -15.75 -9.41
C LEU A 142 -46.88 -17.25 -9.20
N SER A 143 -47.94 -17.56 -8.44
CA SER A 143 -48.34 -18.94 -8.14
C SER A 143 -48.45 -19.78 -9.42
N GLY A 144 -47.75 -20.93 -9.44
CA GLY A 144 -47.73 -21.84 -10.59
C GLY A 144 -46.90 -21.38 -11.79
N ARG A 145 -46.16 -20.26 -11.68
CA ARG A 145 -45.29 -19.76 -12.76
C ARG A 145 -43.83 -20.14 -12.61
N ILE A 146 -43.41 -20.60 -11.43
CA ILE A 146 -42.03 -21.04 -11.18
C ILE A 146 -41.96 -22.56 -11.40
N ILE A 147 -41.10 -22.98 -12.31
CA ILE A 147 -40.81 -24.38 -12.63
C ILE A 147 -39.49 -24.73 -11.95
N LEU A 148 -39.51 -25.68 -11.02
CA LEU A 148 -38.33 -26.14 -10.30
C LEU A 148 -37.75 -27.39 -10.98
N LEU A 149 -36.50 -27.30 -11.46
CA LEU A 149 -35.77 -28.37 -12.14
C LEU A 149 -34.55 -28.81 -11.34
N GLY A 150 -34.36 -30.13 -11.21
CA GLY A 150 -33.23 -30.71 -10.50
C GLY A 150 -32.15 -31.23 -11.45
N GLU A 151 -30.90 -30.90 -11.14
CA GLU A 151 -29.72 -31.34 -11.88
C GLU A 151 -28.70 -32.03 -10.98
N THR A 152 -28.23 -33.19 -11.42
CA THR A 152 -27.24 -33.98 -10.68
C THR A 152 -25.82 -33.44 -10.79
N SER A 153 -25.52 -32.63 -11.81
CA SER A 153 -24.21 -32.00 -12.02
C SER A 153 -24.01 -30.70 -11.25
N MET A 154 -25.08 -30.14 -10.66
CA MET A 154 -25.01 -28.88 -9.93
C MET A 154 -24.64 -29.09 -8.46
N SER A 155 -23.73 -28.26 -7.96
CA SER A 155 -23.36 -28.19 -6.55
C SER A 155 -24.52 -27.70 -5.68
N GLU A 156 -24.54 -28.13 -4.43
CA GLU A 156 -25.51 -27.61 -3.47
C GLU A 156 -25.24 -26.13 -3.17
N GLY A 157 -26.27 -25.29 -3.25
CA GLY A 157 -26.17 -23.84 -3.06
C GLY A 157 -26.05 -23.06 -4.36
N ASP A 158 -25.73 -23.72 -5.49
CA ASP A 158 -25.75 -23.11 -6.81
C ASP A 158 -27.13 -23.20 -7.45
N CYS A 159 -27.45 -22.20 -8.28
CA CYS A 159 -28.74 -22.16 -8.99
C CYS A 159 -28.64 -21.37 -10.29
N VAL A 160 -29.56 -21.67 -11.20
CA VAL A 160 -29.83 -20.87 -12.39
C VAL A 160 -31.29 -20.45 -12.34
N VAL A 161 -31.56 -19.16 -12.46
CA VAL A 161 -32.91 -18.60 -12.61
C VAL A 161 -33.03 -18.09 -14.04
N GLU A 162 -33.91 -18.66 -14.85
CA GLU A 162 -34.09 -18.29 -16.26
C GLU A 162 -35.53 -17.85 -16.52
N TRP A 163 -35.68 -16.89 -17.43
CA TRP A 163 -36.95 -16.41 -17.96
C TRP A 163 -36.81 -16.04 -19.44
N ALA A 164 -37.87 -15.58 -20.10
CA ALA A 164 -37.84 -15.34 -21.55
C ALA A 164 -36.80 -14.30 -21.98
N ASP A 165 -36.61 -13.26 -21.17
CA ASP A 165 -35.77 -12.10 -21.48
C ASP A 165 -34.38 -12.14 -20.81
N GLY A 166 -34.03 -13.23 -20.10
CA GLY A 166 -32.73 -13.33 -19.44
C GLY A 166 -32.62 -14.40 -18.37
N GLY A 167 -31.52 -14.34 -17.60
CA GLY A 167 -31.28 -15.26 -16.50
C GLY A 167 -30.22 -14.74 -15.54
N VAL A 168 -30.19 -15.34 -14.35
CA VAL A 168 -29.18 -15.14 -13.31
C VAL A 168 -28.58 -16.49 -12.95
N ILE A 169 -27.26 -16.56 -12.93
CA ILE A 169 -26.50 -17.74 -12.52
C ILE A 169 -25.81 -17.43 -11.21
N ARG A 170 -25.98 -18.31 -10.24
CA ARG A 170 -25.15 -18.37 -9.05
C ARG A 170 -24.26 -19.60 -9.15
N ASN A 171 -22.98 -19.37 -9.41
CA ASN A 171 -21.94 -20.39 -9.42
C ASN A 171 -20.91 -20.02 -8.35
N GLY A 172 -20.85 -20.79 -7.26
CA GLY A 172 -19.96 -20.51 -6.14
C GLY A 172 -18.48 -20.49 -6.53
N VAL A 173 -18.07 -21.26 -7.54
CA VAL A 173 -16.69 -21.28 -8.03
C VAL A 173 -16.35 -20.00 -8.79
N GLU A 174 -17.25 -19.56 -9.68
CA GLU A 174 -17.05 -18.31 -10.43
C GLU A 174 -17.04 -17.09 -9.51
N ILE A 175 -17.94 -17.05 -8.51
CA ILE A 175 -17.99 -15.98 -7.50
C ILE A 175 -16.69 -15.93 -6.70
N GLU A 176 -16.16 -17.09 -6.29
CA GLU A 176 -14.89 -17.17 -5.56
C GLU A 176 -13.70 -16.67 -6.40
N GLN A 177 -13.66 -17.04 -7.68
CA GLN A 177 -12.66 -16.57 -8.62
C GLN A 177 -12.72 -15.05 -8.83
N GLU A 178 -13.92 -14.51 -9.07
CA GLU A 178 -14.12 -13.07 -9.26
C GLU A 178 -13.68 -12.27 -8.02
N ILE A 179 -14.07 -12.72 -6.83
CA ILE A 179 -13.63 -12.11 -5.56
C ILE A 179 -12.10 -12.13 -5.46
N ALA A 180 -11.47 -13.26 -5.78
CA ALA A 180 -10.02 -13.39 -5.71
C ALA A 180 -9.29 -12.47 -6.69
N GLU A 181 -9.79 -12.33 -7.92
CA GLU A 181 -9.23 -11.42 -8.92
C GLU A 181 -9.35 -9.96 -8.49
N ILE A 182 -10.49 -9.56 -7.95
CA ILE A 182 -10.71 -8.20 -7.42
C ILE A 182 -9.75 -7.92 -6.26
N VAL A 183 -9.60 -8.87 -5.34
CA VAL A 183 -8.69 -8.74 -4.20
C VAL A 183 -7.23 -8.70 -4.64
N ALA A 184 -6.82 -9.55 -5.59
CA ALA A 184 -5.46 -9.55 -6.12
C ALA A 184 -5.12 -8.20 -6.77
N ARG A 185 -6.03 -7.66 -7.60
CA ARG A 185 -5.87 -6.33 -8.22
C ARG A 185 -5.76 -5.20 -7.19
N TYR A 186 -6.53 -5.30 -6.10
CA TYR A 186 -6.43 -4.36 -4.99
C TYR A 186 -5.07 -4.45 -4.30
N ILE A 187 -4.58 -5.67 -4.03
CA ILE A 187 -3.25 -5.91 -3.47
C ILE A 187 -2.17 -5.29 -4.34
N GLU A 188 -2.20 -5.50 -5.66
CA GLU A 188 -1.24 -4.91 -6.60
C GLU A 188 -1.22 -3.38 -6.51
N THR A 189 -2.40 -2.77 -6.37
CA THR A 189 -2.54 -1.30 -6.28
C THR A 189 -1.89 -0.73 -5.02
N ILE A 190 -1.99 -1.41 -3.88
CA ILE A 190 -1.42 -0.95 -2.60
C ILE A 190 0.06 -1.32 -2.42
N SER A 191 0.54 -2.28 -3.22
CA SER A 191 1.89 -2.83 -3.12
C SER A 191 2.97 -1.91 -3.66
N GLY A 192 2.62 -0.97 -4.55
CA GLY A 192 3.60 -0.24 -5.35
C GLY A 192 4.42 -1.17 -6.26
N PRO A 193 5.24 -0.63 -7.18
CA PRO A 193 6.20 -1.47 -7.90
C PRO A 193 7.16 -2.07 -6.86
N GLU A 194 7.25 -3.40 -6.86
CA GLU A 194 8.15 -4.19 -6.04
C GLU A 194 9.59 -3.72 -6.31
N LYS A 195 10.10 -2.80 -5.50
CA LYS A 195 11.53 -2.52 -5.44
C LYS A 195 12.13 -3.57 -4.54
N ASP A 196 12.86 -4.49 -5.16
CA ASP A 196 13.66 -5.58 -4.58
C ASP A 196 13.88 -5.45 -3.08
N ALA A 197 13.23 -6.33 -2.32
CA ALA A 197 13.43 -6.49 -0.88
C ALA A 197 14.85 -7.00 -0.51
N ASP A 198 15.77 -7.10 -1.48
CA ASP A 198 17.10 -7.69 -1.30
C ASP A 198 18.18 -6.67 -0.88
N THR A 199 17.85 -5.39 -0.74
CA THR A 199 18.86 -4.36 -0.36
C THR A 199 19.00 -4.11 1.14
N LEU A 200 18.20 -4.77 1.98
CA LEU A 200 18.23 -4.61 3.46
C LEU A 200 18.85 -5.79 4.22
N ALA A 201 19.41 -6.78 3.52
CA ALA A 201 20.25 -7.79 4.14
C ALA A 201 21.53 -7.13 4.67
N MET A 202 21.56 -6.83 5.97
CA MET A 202 22.79 -6.46 6.68
C MET A 202 23.83 -7.55 6.43
N PRO A 203 25.09 -7.20 6.07
CA PRO A 203 26.13 -8.21 5.92
C PRO A 203 26.32 -8.92 7.25
N GLU A 204 26.10 -10.24 7.26
CA GLU A 204 26.37 -11.08 8.42
C GLU A 204 27.80 -10.82 8.91
N ALA A 205 27.95 -10.55 10.21
CA ALA A 205 29.24 -10.41 10.83
C ALA A 205 30.00 -11.73 10.66
N ARG A 206 31.09 -11.70 9.89
CA ARG A 206 32.04 -12.81 9.79
C ARG A 206 32.49 -13.19 11.20
N ASP A 207 32.11 -14.38 11.65
CA ASP A 207 32.67 -15.02 12.82
C ASP A 207 34.19 -15.14 12.63
N ALA A 208 34.93 -14.30 13.34
CA ALA A 208 36.35 -14.52 13.59
C ALA A 208 36.48 -15.64 14.62
N ALA A 209 36.21 -16.88 14.19
CA ALA A 209 36.57 -18.07 14.93
C ALA A 209 38.08 -18.24 14.87
N ARG A 210 38.69 -18.10 16.04
CA ARG A 210 40.04 -18.54 16.39
C ARG A 210 40.28 -19.98 15.91
N GLU A 211 41.38 -20.21 15.22
CA GLU A 211 42.38 -21.25 15.51
C GLU A 211 43.68 -20.96 14.76
#